data_AF-A0A379TW26-F1
#
_entry.id   AF-A0A379TW26-F1
#
_cell.length_a   1.000
_cell.length_b   1.000
_cell.length_c   1.000
_cell.angle_alpha   90.00
_cell.angle_beta   90.00
_cell.angle_gamma   90.00
#
_symmetry.space_group_name_H-M   'P 1'
#
loop_
_entity.id
_entity.type
_entity.pdbx_description
1 polymer ?
#
loop_
_entity_poly.entity_id
_entity_poly.type
_entity_poly.pdbx_seq_one_letter_code
_entity_poly.pdbx_strand_id
1 'polypeptide(L)'
;MGEEAVAFAIIIAPLMVRLGYDSITTVLVTYIATQIGFASSWMNPFCVVVAQGIAGVPVLSGSGLRIVVWVVATLIGLVFTLVYASRVKKNPQLSRVHESDRYFREQQDEVVQRPFTFGDWLVLLVLTGVMIWVVWGVIVHAWFIPEIASQFFTMGVVIGLIGVIFRLNGMTVNVMASSFTEGAENDDRARVTGGFCQRHSAAGRQWRSRGTQRA
;
A
#
# COMPACT_ATOMS: atom_id res chain seq x y z
N MET A 1 5.26 -3.01 -1.02
CA MET A 1 3.87 -3.07 -0.50
C MET A 1 3.78 -2.88 1.02
N GLY A 2 4.75 -3.36 1.81
CA GLY A 2 4.68 -3.22 3.28
C GLY A 2 4.84 -1.79 3.81
N GLU A 3 5.68 -0.96 3.18
CA GLU A 3 5.95 0.42 3.63
C GLU A 3 4.72 1.34 3.52
N GLU A 4 3.95 1.22 2.45
CA GLU A 4 2.70 1.97 2.27
C GLU A 4 1.67 1.61 3.36
N ALA A 5 1.58 0.33 3.73
CA ALA A 5 0.68 -0.14 4.78
C ALA A 5 1.02 0.45 6.16
N VAL A 6 2.29 0.77 6.42
CA VAL A 6 2.72 1.45 7.66
C VAL A 6 2.20 2.89 7.69
N ALA A 7 2.31 3.63 6.58
CA ALA A 7 1.76 4.99 6.50
C ALA A 7 0.24 4.98 6.72
N PHE A 8 -0.50 4.05 6.10
CA PHE A 8 -1.93 3.88 6.33
C PHE A 8 -2.27 3.48 7.77
N ALA A 9 -1.45 2.62 8.39
CA ALA A 9 -1.64 2.22 9.78
C ALA A 9 -1.53 3.42 10.73
N ILE A 10 -0.56 4.33 10.52
CA ILE A 10 -0.39 5.55 11.33
C ILE A 10 -1.63 6.44 11.24
N ILE A 11 -2.21 6.60 10.05
CA ILE A 11 -3.41 7.43 9.83
C ILE A 11 -4.66 6.80 10.48
N ILE A 12 -4.80 5.47 10.41
CA ILE A 12 -6.00 4.75 10.89
C ILE A 12 -5.93 4.45 12.39
N ALA A 13 -4.74 4.35 12.97
CA ALA A 13 -4.51 4.08 14.40
C ALA A 13 -5.35 4.96 15.35
N PRO A 14 -5.35 6.31 15.26
CA PRO A 14 -6.12 7.15 16.17
C PRO A 14 -7.63 6.91 16.05
N LEU A 15 -8.14 6.59 14.86
CA LEU A 15 -9.56 6.26 14.67
C LEU A 15 -9.91 4.93 15.34
N MET A 16 -9.07 3.91 15.18
CA MET A 16 -9.28 2.59 15.78
C MET A 16 -9.24 2.64 17.32
N VAL A 17 -8.29 3.41 17.88
CA VAL A 17 -8.19 3.63 19.33
C VAL A 17 -9.43 4.35 19.86
N ARG A 18 -9.99 5.34 19.14
CA ARG A 18 -11.26 6.01 19.49
C ARG A 18 -12.45 5.06 19.47
N LEU A 19 -12.45 4.07 18.58
CA LEU A 19 -13.50 3.05 18.49
C LEU A 19 -13.37 1.95 19.57
N GLY A 20 -12.33 2.01 20.40
CA GLY A 20 -12.06 1.05 21.48
C GLY A 20 -11.32 -0.20 21.03
N TYR A 21 -10.68 -0.17 19.86
CA TYR A 21 -9.77 -1.22 19.38
C TYR A 21 -8.31 -0.88 19.72
N ASP A 22 -7.42 -1.88 19.65
CA ASP A 22 -5.98 -1.73 19.91
C ASP A 22 -5.17 -1.44 18.64
N SER A 23 -3.95 -0.94 18.78
CA SER A 23 -3.03 -0.76 17.64
C SER A 23 -2.71 -2.05 16.90
N ILE A 24 -2.79 -3.22 17.56
CA ILE A 24 -2.63 -4.51 16.88
C ILE A 24 -3.78 -4.74 15.89
N THR A 25 -5.03 -4.46 16.27
CA THR A 25 -6.17 -4.51 15.34
C THR A 25 -5.97 -3.57 14.16
N THR A 26 -5.43 -2.37 14.38
CA THR A 26 -5.07 -1.45 13.29
C THR A 26 -4.10 -2.10 12.30
N VAL A 27 -3.00 -2.70 12.79
CA VAL A 27 -2.02 -3.39 11.94
C VAL A 27 -2.62 -4.60 11.23
N LEU A 28 -3.48 -5.37 11.90
CA LEU A 28 -4.19 -6.49 11.28
C LEU A 28 -5.09 -6.01 10.12
N VAL A 29 -5.83 -4.92 10.32
CA VAL A 29 -6.73 -4.38 9.29
C VAL A 29 -5.98 -3.75 8.13
N THR A 30 -4.83 -3.13 8.35
CA THR A 30 -4.07 -2.48 7.26
C THR A 30 -3.08 -3.42 6.59
N TYR A 31 -2.18 -4.04 7.37
CA TYR A 31 -1.06 -4.81 6.86
C TYR A 31 -1.52 -6.17 6.32
N ILE A 32 -2.26 -6.96 7.10
CA ILE A 32 -2.70 -8.29 6.63
C ILE A 32 -3.64 -8.15 5.44
N ALA A 33 -4.55 -7.17 5.44
CA ALA A 33 -5.42 -6.92 4.29
C ALA A 33 -4.62 -6.63 3.02
N THR A 34 -3.60 -5.78 3.11
CA THR A 34 -2.72 -5.45 1.97
C THR A 34 -1.98 -6.69 1.47
N GLN A 35 -1.45 -7.52 2.37
CA GLN A 35 -0.70 -8.73 2.01
C GLN A 35 -1.59 -9.79 1.34
N ILE A 36 -2.80 -10.03 1.88
CA ILE A 36 -3.77 -10.95 1.28
C ILE A 36 -4.20 -10.44 -0.10
N GLY A 37 -4.51 -9.15 -0.20
CA GLY A 37 -4.90 -8.51 -1.46
C GLY A 37 -3.82 -8.64 -2.53
N PHE A 38 -2.57 -8.33 -2.19
CA PHE A 38 -1.46 -8.44 -3.15
C PHE A 38 -1.19 -9.90 -3.57
N ALA A 39 -1.21 -10.85 -2.63
CA ALA A 39 -0.91 -12.25 -2.89
C ALA A 39 -2.00 -12.97 -3.72
N SER A 40 -3.27 -12.62 -3.50
CA SER A 40 -4.41 -13.33 -4.11
C SER A 40 -5.11 -12.55 -5.23
N SER A 41 -4.72 -11.32 -5.51
CA SER A 41 -5.35 -10.49 -6.55
C SER A 41 -5.39 -11.17 -7.91
N TRP A 42 -6.60 -11.31 -8.46
CA TRP A 42 -6.87 -11.95 -9.73
C TRP A 42 -6.63 -11.02 -10.93
N MET A 43 -6.59 -9.71 -10.72
CA MET A 43 -6.45 -8.68 -11.76
C MET A 43 -5.25 -7.76 -11.54
N ASN A 44 -4.22 -8.22 -10.82
CA ASN A 44 -3.03 -7.41 -10.56
C ASN A 44 -2.31 -7.07 -11.89
N PRO A 45 -2.33 -5.79 -12.34
CA PRO A 45 -1.78 -5.42 -13.64
C PRO A 45 -0.25 -5.51 -13.65
N PHE A 46 0.40 -5.35 -12.49
CA PHE A 46 1.86 -5.28 -12.37
C PHE A 46 2.53 -6.65 -12.37
N CYS A 47 1.91 -7.64 -11.72
CA CYS A 47 2.48 -8.97 -11.61
C CYS A 47 1.80 -9.97 -12.53
N VAL A 48 0.47 -10.05 -12.47
CA VAL A 48 -0.27 -11.12 -13.13
C VAL A 48 -0.40 -10.85 -14.62
N VAL A 49 -0.85 -9.65 -14.99
CA VAL A 49 -1.09 -9.33 -16.40
C VAL A 49 0.21 -9.22 -17.18
N VAL A 50 1.25 -8.61 -16.59
CA VAL A 50 2.60 -8.59 -17.19
C VAL A 50 3.13 -10.02 -17.40
N ALA A 51 3.04 -10.90 -16.40
CA ALA A 51 3.49 -12.29 -16.56
C ALA A 51 2.69 -13.05 -17.62
N GLN A 52 1.38 -12.80 -17.75
CA GLN A 52 0.53 -13.37 -18.79
C GLN A 52 0.94 -12.88 -20.19
N GLY A 53 1.27 -11.58 -20.31
CA GLY A 53 1.82 -11.00 -21.53
C GLY A 53 3.14 -11.65 -21.95
N ILE A 54 4.06 -11.90 -21.01
CA ILE A 54 5.33 -12.61 -21.28
C ILE A 54 5.08 -14.07 -21.67
N ALA A 55 4.15 -14.75 -20.99
CA ALA A 55 3.82 -16.15 -21.22
C ALA A 55 2.94 -16.40 -22.46
N GLY A 56 2.51 -15.34 -23.17
CA GLY A 56 1.67 -15.43 -24.36
C GLY A 56 0.26 -16.01 -24.11
N VAL A 57 -0.20 -16.01 -22.86
CA VAL A 57 -1.54 -16.47 -22.49
C VAL A 57 -2.53 -15.29 -22.46
N PRO A 58 -3.82 -15.51 -22.75
CA PRO A 58 -4.81 -14.44 -22.69
C PRO A 58 -4.83 -13.76 -21.33
N VAL A 59 -4.92 -12.43 -21.33
CA VAL A 59 -5.13 -11.63 -20.11
C VAL A 59 -6.39 -12.12 -19.39
N LEU A 60 -6.37 -12.16 -18.05
CA LEU A 60 -7.45 -12.73 -17.21
C LEU A 60 -7.67 -14.25 -17.37
N SER A 61 -6.83 -14.99 -18.09
CA SER A 61 -6.91 -16.45 -18.13
C SER A 61 -6.74 -17.05 -16.72
N GLY A 62 -7.67 -17.90 -16.31
CA GLY A 62 -7.71 -18.48 -14.97
C GLY A 62 -8.18 -17.54 -13.86
N SER A 63 -8.81 -16.41 -14.19
CA SER A 63 -9.37 -15.45 -13.23
C SER A 63 -10.38 -16.08 -12.27
N GLY A 64 -11.22 -17.01 -12.72
CA GLY A 64 -12.22 -17.67 -11.89
C GLY A 64 -11.64 -18.36 -10.65
N LEU A 65 -10.59 -19.17 -10.81
CA LEU A 65 -9.90 -19.82 -9.68
C LEU A 65 -9.29 -18.78 -8.74
N ARG A 66 -8.66 -17.74 -9.30
CA ARG A 66 -8.02 -16.67 -8.51
C ARG A 66 -9.04 -15.87 -7.71
N ILE A 67 -10.22 -15.60 -8.27
CA ILE A 67 -11.32 -14.94 -7.57
C ILE A 67 -11.76 -15.80 -6.39
N VAL A 68 -11.93 -17.11 -6.57
CA VAL A 68 -12.30 -18.02 -5.47
C VAL A 68 -11.23 -18.00 -4.36
N VAL A 69 -9.95 -18.12 -4.72
CA VAL A 69 -8.85 -18.06 -3.75
C VAL A 69 -8.81 -16.70 -3.03
N TRP A 70 -8.99 -15.60 -3.77
CA TRP A 70 -9.05 -14.25 -3.22
C TRP A 70 -10.20 -14.09 -2.22
N VAL A 71 -11.40 -14.56 -2.56
CA VAL A 71 -12.58 -14.52 -1.68
C VAL A 71 -12.32 -15.35 -0.42
N VAL A 72 -11.83 -16.58 -0.56
CA VAL A 72 -11.56 -17.48 0.59
C VAL A 72 -10.47 -16.89 1.49
N ALA A 73 -9.36 -16.43 0.93
CA ALA A 73 -8.28 -15.82 1.70
C ALA A 73 -8.73 -14.55 2.43
N THR A 74 -9.50 -13.70 1.75
CA THR A 74 -10.08 -12.48 2.32
C THR A 74 -11.07 -12.81 3.43
N LEU A 75 -11.93 -13.80 3.26
CA LEU A 75 -12.87 -14.26 4.30
C LEU A 75 -12.13 -14.79 5.53
N ILE A 76 -11.09 -15.60 5.36
CA ILE A 76 -10.29 -16.12 6.47
C ILE A 76 -9.63 -14.96 7.24
N GLY A 77 -9.01 -14.02 6.52
CA GLY A 77 -8.39 -12.84 7.12
C GLY A 77 -9.42 -11.96 7.84
N LEU A 78 -10.59 -11.74 7.24
CA LEU A 78 -11.68 -10.96 7.82
C LEU A 78 -12.21 -11.60 9.10
N VAL A 79 -12.51 -12.91 9.08
CA VAL A 79 -13.01 -13.64 10.24
C VAL A 79 -11.98 -13.63 11.36
N PHE A 80 -10.71 -13.88 11.06
CA PHE A 80 -9.63 -13.83 12.04
C PHE A 80 -9.54 -12.45 12.70
N THR A 81 -9.55 -11.38 11.90
CA THR A 81 -9.49 -10.00 12.40
C THR A 81 -10.72 -9.63 13.22
N LEU A 82 -11.93 -10.01 12.79
CA LEU A 82 -13.16 -9.76 13.55
C LEU A 82 -13.20 -10.52 14.88
N VAL A 83 -12.76 -11.78 14.90
CA VAL A 83 -12.66 -12.56 16.14
C VAL A 83 -11.67 -11.91 17.09
N TYR A 84 -10.48 -11.49 16.62
CA TYR A 84 -9.50 -10.77 17.43
C TYR A 84 -10.05 -9.44 17.95
N ALA A 85 -10.58 -8.59 17.05
CA ALA A 85 -11.13 -7.28 17.38
C ALA A 85 -12.28 -7.37 18.40
N SER A 86 -13.15 -8.38 18.28
CA SER A 86 -14.24 -8.62 19.23
C SER A 86 -13.76 -9.05 20.62
N ARG A 87 -12.63 -9.78 20.69
CA ARG A 87 -12.00 -10.18 21.96
C ARG A 87 -11.34 -9.00 22.65
N VAL A 88 -10.62 -8.17 21.90
CA VAL A 88 -9.99 -6.93 22.40
C VAL A 88 -11.04 -5.94 22.89
N LYS A 89 -12.13 -5.75 22.13
CA LYS A 89 -13.22 -4.85 22.51
C LYS A 89 -13.93 -5.27 23.80
N LYS A 90 -14.06 -6.58 24.06
CA LYS A 90 -14.69 -7.12 25.27
C LYS A 90 -13.80 -7.03 26.51
N ASN A 91 -12.48 -7.18 26.34
CA ASN A 91 -11.51 -7.11 27.44
C ASN A 91 -10.30 -6.25 27.03
N PRO A 92 -10.36 -4.92 27.27
CA PRO A 92 -9.28 -3.99 26.92
C PRO A 92 -7.93 -4.30 27.57
N GLN A 93 -7.92 -5.05 28.68
CA GLN A 93 -6.72 -5.48 29.40
C GLN A 93 -6.01 -6.70 28.79
N LEU A 94 -6.61 -7.38 27.81
CA LEU A 94 -5.93 -8.44 27.05
C LEU A 94 -4.98 -7.89 25.98
N SER A 95 -5.04 -6.58 25.69
CA SER A 95 -4.08 -5.94 24.78
C SER A 95 -2.73 -5.79 25.48
N ARG A 96 -1.72 -6.51 24.97
CA ARG A 96 -0.31 -6.41 25.41
C ARG A 96 0.30 -5.02 25.18
N VAL A 97 -0.40 -4.12 24.51
CA VAL A 97 0.07 -2.82 24.02
C VAL A 97 -0.68 -1.65 24.69
N HIS A 98 -1.44 -1.93 25.76
CA HIS A 98 -2.29 -0.94 26.45
C HIS A 98 -1.53 0.34 26.87
N GLU A 99 -0.26 0.22 27.25
CA GLU A 99 0.58 1.39 27.58
C GLU A 99 1.12 2.13 26.35
N SER A 100 1.46 1.44 25.27
CA SER A 100 1.92 2.11 24.03
C SER A 100 0.78 2.77 23.27
N ASP A 101 -0.45 2.27 23.41
CA ASP A 101 -1.67 2.93 22.90
C ASP A 101 -1.99 4.23 23.66
N ARG A 102 -1.43 4.43 24.87
CA ARG A 102 -1.56 5.70 25.60
C ARG A 102 -0.93 6.87 24.83
N TYR A 103 0.15 6.60 24.09
CA TYR A 103 0.77 7.59 23.19
C TYR A 103 -0.22 8.08 22.14
N PHE A 104 -0.93 7.19 21.42
CA PHE A 104 -1.98 7.57 20.47
C PHE A 104 -3.23 8.17 21.13
N ARG A 105 -3.44 7.93 22.42
CA ARG A 105 -4.54 8.49 23.22
C ARG A 105 -4.25 9.91 23.71
N GLU A 106 -2.99 10.19 24.02
CA GLU A 106 -2.46 11.48 24.50
C GLU A 106 -2.05 12.40 23.33
N GLN A 107 -1.61 11.84 22.21
CA GLN A 107 -1.52 12.51 20.91
C GLN A 107 -2.94 12.67 20.35
N GLN A 108 -3.73 13.48 21.05
CA GLN A 108 -4.90 14.14 20.50
C GLN A 108 -4.40 15.16 19.48
N ASP A 109 -3.83 14.71 18.36
CA ASP A 109 -3.76 15.58 17.20
C ASP A 109 -5.21 15.94 16.89
N GLU A 110 -5.53 17.23 17.06
CA GLU A 110 -6.72 17.80 16.49
C GLU A 110 -6.72 17.37 15.04
N VAL A 111 -7.62 16.45 14.68
CA VAL A 111 -7.87 16.13 13.29
C VAL A 111 -8.36 17.45 12.72
N VAL A 112 -7.45 18.20 12.09
CA VAL A 112 -7.74 19.49 11.49
C VAL A 112 -8.79 19.20 10.45
N GLN A 113 -10.05 19.40 10.81
CA GLN A 113 -11.18 19.21 9.92
C GLN A 113 -11.11 20.33 8.90
N ARG A 114 -10.35 20.08 7.83
CA ARG A 114 -10.42 20.94 6.66
C ARG A 114 -11.69 20.57 5.91
N PRO A 115 -12.52 21.56 5.55
CA PRO A 115 -13.64 21.29 4.66
C PRO A 115 -13.08 20.75 3.35
N PHE A 116 -13.65 19.66 2.85
CA PHE A 116 -13.35 19.14 1.52
C PHE A 116 -13.55 20.26 0.51
N THR A 117 -12.49 20.65 -0.18
CA THR A 117 -12.54 21.72 -1.17
C THR A 117 -12.83 21.17 -2.55
N PHE A 118 -13.23 22.03 -3.49
CA PHE A 118 -13.44 21.64 -4.88
C PHE A 118 -12.18 21.05 -5.54
N GLY A 119 -10.99 21.49 -5.12
CA GLY A 119 -9.73 20.94 -5.60
C GLY A 119 -9.51 19.49 -5.18
N ASP A 120 -9.88 19.12 -3.94
CA ASP A 120 -9.78 17.73 -3.45
C ASP A 120 -10.68 16.80 -4.28
N TRP A 121 -11.88 17.27 -4.63
CA TRP A 121 -12.79 16.54 -5.50
C TRP A 121 -12.23 16.34 -6.91
N LEU A 122 -11.58 17.36 -7.48
CA LEU A 122 -10.95 17.28 -8.79
C LEU A 122 -9.77 16.29 -8.79
N VAL A 123 -8.97 16.26 -7.73
CA VAL A 123 -7.89 15.27 -7.57
C VAL A 123 -8.46 13.84 -7.53
N LEU A 124 -9.53 13.61 -6.77
CA LEU A 124 -10.20 12.30 -6.73
C LEU A 124 -10.76 11.88 -8.09
N LEU A 125 -11.30 12.82 -8.86
CA LEU A 125 -11.80 12.56 -10.21
C LEU A 125 -10.65 12.17 -11.15
N VAL A 126 -9.54 12.89 -11.13
CA VAL A 126 -8.35 12.56 -11.93
C VAL A 126 -7.82 11.17 -11.57
N LEU A 127 -7.68 10.87 -10.27
CA LEU A 127 -7.22 9.57 -9.79
C LEU A 127 -8.14 8.44 -10.29
N THR A 128 -9.46 8.63 -10.20
CA THR A 128 -10.43 7.64 -10.69
C THR A 128 -10.38 7.49 -12.20
N GLY A 129 -10.28 8.59 -12.94
CA GLY A 129 -10.20 8.59 -14.41
C GLY A 129 -8.94 7.89 -14.91
N VAL A 130 -7.78 8.14 -14.29
CA VAL A 130 -6.53 7.45 -14.63
C VAL A 130 -6.60 5.97 -14.28
N MET A 131 -7.22 5.59 -13.16
CA MET A 131 -7.40 4.18 -12.82
C MET A 131 -8.20 3.42 -13.90
N ILE A 132 -9.29 4.02 -14.39
CA ILE A 132 -10.06 3.45 -15.51
C ILE A 132 -9.21 3.39 -16.79
N TRP A 133 -8.43 4.44 -17.06
CA TRP A 133 -7.55 4.49 -18.22
C TRP A 133 -6.46 3.43 -18.20
N VAL A 134 -5.85 3.16 -17.04
CA VAL A 134 -4.86 2.08 -16.86
C VAL A 134 -5.52 0.73 -17.12
N VAL A 135 -6.67 0.45 -16.52
CA VAL A 135 -7.40 -0.81 -16.72
C VAL A 135 -7.76 -1.01 -18.20
N TRP A 136 -8.27 0.03 -18.86
CA TRP A 136 -8.60 -0.02 -20.28
C TRP A 136 -7.37 -0.22 -21.18
N GLY A 137 -6.28 0.51 -20.92
CA GLY A 137 -5.03 0.39 -21.68
C GLY A 137 -4.40 -0.99 -21.58
N VAL A 138 -4.43 -1.57 -20.37
CA VAL A 138 -3.92 -2.92 -20.12
C VAL A 138 -4.78 -4.00 -20.80
N ILE A 139 -6.11 -3.88 -20.75
CA ILE A 139 -7.01 -4.90 -21.32
C ILE A 139 -7.04 -4.85 -22.86
N VAL A 140 -7.15 -3.66 -23.45
CA VAL A 140 -7.40 -3.51 -24.90
C VAL A 140 -6.11 -3.44 -25.70
N HIS A 141 -5.13 -2.67 -25.22
CA HIS A 141 -3.89 -2.41 -25.95
C HIS A 141 -2.69 -3.22 -25.44
N ALA A 142 -2.91 -4.09 -24.44
CA ALA A 142 -1.86 -4.88 -23.79
C ALA A 142 -0.63 -4.04 -23.38
N TRP A 143 -0.89 -2.81 -22.94
CA TRP A 143 0.13 -1.85 -22.55
C TRP A 143 1.07 -2.41 -21.50
N PHE A 144 2.37 -2.22 -21.73
CA PHE A 144 3.42 -2.77 -20.90
C PHE A 144 3.92 -1.70 -19.92
N ILE A 145 4.98 -2.04 -19.20
CA ILE A 145 5.55 -1.19 -18.15
C ILE A 145 5.81 0.27 -18.59
N PRO A 146 6.34 0.56 -19.80
CA PRO A 146 6.60 1.94 -20.23
C PRO A 146 5.32 2.79 -20.37
N GLU A 147 4.26 2.24 -20.94
CA GLU A 147 3.02 2.94 -21.17
C GLU A 147 2.31 3.23 -19.84
N ILE A 148 2.26 2.23 -18.94
CA ILE A 148 1.70 2.40 -17.59
C ILE A 148 2.46 3.48 -16.82
N ALA A 149 3.79 3.48 -16.89
CA ALA A 149 4.62 4.50 -16.25
C ALA A 149 4.28 5.92 -16.74
N SER A 150 4.07 6.09 -18.05
CA SER A 150 3.69 7.38 -18.63
C SER A 150 2.32 7.88 -18.15
N GLN A 151 1.36 6.98 -17.91
CA GLN A 151 0.04 7.32 -17.37
C GLN A 151 0.12 7.80 -15.93
N PHE A 152 0.86 7.09 -15.07
CA PHE A 152 1.09 7.51 -13.68
C PHE A 152 1.90 8.81 -13.60
N PHE A 153 2.88 9.00 -14.47
CA PHE A 153 3.61 10.26 -14.58
C PHE A 153 2.68 11.42 -14.96
N THR A 154 1.86 11.24 -15.99
CA THR A 154 0.87 12.24 -16.43
C THR A 154 -0.11 12.57 -15.31
N MET A 155 -0.59 11.55 -14.59
CA MET A 155 -1.45 11.74 -13.42
C MET A 155 -0.77 12.60 -12.34
N GLY A 156 0.48 12.30 -12.00
CA GLY A 156 1.25 13.07 -11.02
C GLY A 156 1.40 14.54 -11.41
N VAL A 157 1.70 14.83 -12.68
CA VAL A 157 1.78 16.20 -13.20
C VAL A 157 0.43 16.91 -13.12
N VAL A 158 -0.65 16.25 -13.56
CA VAL A 158 -2.01 16.84 -13.55
C VAL A 158 -2.48 17.13 -12.12
N ILE A 159 -2.30 16.19 -11.19
CA ILE A 159 -2.64 16.37 -9.77
C ILE A 159 -1.80 17.49 -9.16
N GLY A 160 -0.49 17.54 -9.45
CA GLY A 160 0.38 18.62 -9.00
C GLY A 160 -0.11 19.99 -9.49
N LEU A 161 -0.43 20.12 -10.78
CA LEU A 161 -0.96 21.36 -11.35
C LEU A 161 -2.27 21.79 -10.69
N ILE A 162 -3.19 20.86 -10.46
CA ILE A 162 -4.44 21.12 -9.71
C ILE A 162 -4.12 21.61 -8.30
N GLY A 163 -3.16 20.96 -7.63
CA GLY A 163 -2.69 21.34 -6.29
C GLY A 163 -2.16 22.77 -6.20
N VAL A 164 -1.41 23.22 -7.20
CA VAL A 164 -0.86 24.58 -7.26
C VAL A 164 -1.93 25.61 -7.65
N ILE A 165 -2.79 25.30 -8.63
CA ILE A 165 -3.84 26.22 -9.09
C ILE A 165 -4.86 26.49 -7.99
N PHE A 166 -5.32 25.44 -7.30
CA PHE A 166 -6.30 25.56 -6.22
C PHE A 166 -5.65 25.84 -4.85
N ARG A 167 -4.32 25.98 -4.79
CA ARG A 167 -3.53 26.16 -3.55
C ARG A 167 -3.95 25.19 -2.44
N LEU A 168 -4.19 23.93 -2.81
CA LEU A 168 -4.52 22.87 -1.85
C LEU A 168 -3.36 22.77 -0.84
N ASN A 169 -3.67 22.93 0.44
CA ASN A 169 -2.68 22.98 1.53
C ASN A 169 -1.52 23.98 1.36
N GLY A 170 -1.69 25.06 0.58
CA GLY A 170 -0.63 26.05 0.36
C GLY A 170 0.48 25.57 -0.57
N MET A 171 0.22 24.56 -1.40
CA MET A 171 1.17 24.07 -2.39
C MET A 171 1.63 25.18 -3.35
N THR A 172 2.94 25.32 -3.47
CA THR A 172 3.61 26.13 -4.49
C THR A 172 4.35 25.22 -5.46
N VAL A 173 4.77 25.76 -6.61
CA VAL A 173 5.56 25.01 -7.61
C VAL A 173 6.82 24.40 -6.98
N ASN A 174 7.42 25.09 -6.02
CA ASN A 174 8.62 24.62 -5.32
C ASN A 174 8.32 23.42 -4.40
N VAL A 175 7.15 23.40 -3.76
CA VAL A 175 6.68 22.25 -2.95
C VAL A 175 6.38 21.05 -3.84
N MET A 176 5.81 21.27 -5.03
CA MET A 176 5.62 20.19 -6.01
C MET A 176 6.95 19.58 -6.46
N ALA A 177 7.93 20.41 -6.82
CA ALA A 177 9.23 19.96 -7.30
C ALA A 177 10.05 19.23 -6.22
N SER A 178 10.02 19.72 -4.98
CA SER A 178 10.66 19.06 -3.83
C SER A 178 9.98 17.73 -3.51
N SER A 179 8.64 17.68 -3.49
CA SER A 179 7.89 16.43 -3.25
C SER A 179 8.15 15.38 -4.32
N PHE A 180 8.30 15.79 -5.58
CA PHE A 180 8.63 14.87 -6.68
C PHE A 180 10.05 14.30 -6.54
N THR A 181 11.02 15.14 -6.19
CA THR A 181 12.41 14.74 -5.92
C THR A 181 12.48 13.78 -4.73
N GLU A 182 11.79 14.09 -3.63
CA GLU A 182 11.74 13.25 -2.43
C GLU A 182 11.07 11.89 -2.71
N GLY A 183 10.02 11.87 -3.55
CA GLY A 183 9.41 10.63 -4.03
C GLY A 183 10.39 9.75 -4.80
N ALA A 184 11.20 10.33 -5.70
CA ALA A 184 12.22 9.60 -6.45
C ALA A 184 13.36 9.08 -5.55
N GLU A 185 13.81 9.89 -4.59
CA GLU A 185 14.88 9.51 -3.66
C GLU A 185 14.46 8.35 -2.73
N ASN A 186 13.22 8.36 -2.26
CA ASN A 186 12.71 7.30 -1.38
C ASN A 186 12.62 5.93 -2.07
N ASP A 187 12.26 5.89 -3.36
CA ASP A 187 12.23 4.64 -4.14
C ASP A 187 13.65 4.06 -4.34
N ASP A 188 14.61 4.92 -4.65
CA ASP A 188 16.02 4.54 -4.77
C ASP A 188 16.60 4.05 -3.42
N ARG A 189 16.27 4.71 -2.31
CA ARG A 189 16.74 4.31 -0.98
C ARG A 189 16.20 2.94 -0.56
N ALA A 190 14.92 2.66 -0.85
CA ALA A 190 14.31 1.35 -0.61
C ALA A 190 15.01 0.26 -1.44
N ARG A 191 15.34 0.55 -2.70
CA ARG A 191 16.02 -0.39 -3.60
C ARG A 191 17.47 -0.66 -3.20
N VAL A 192 18.22 0.35 -2.79
CA VAL A 192 19.62 0.22 -2.33
C VAL A 192 19.69 -0.54 -1.02
N THR A 193 18.83 -0.21 -0.06
CA THR A 193 18.80 -0.88 1.25
C THR A 193 18.37 -2.34 1.13
N GLY A 194 17.35 -2.62 0.31
CA GLY A 194 16.93 -3.98 -0.02
C GLY A 194 18.04 -4.80 -0.70
N GLY A 195 18.72 -4.20 -1.69
CA GLY A 195 19.85 -4.84 -2.38
C GLY A 195 21.04 -5.14 -1.46
N PHE A 196 21.31 -4.27 -0.49
CA PHE A 196 22.37 -4.46 0.51
C PHE A 196 22.03 -5.60 1.49
N CYS A 197 20.79 -5.65 1.98
CA CYS A 197 20.29 -6.73 2.84
C CYS A 197 20.29 -8.10 2.14
N GLN A 198 19.95 -8.12 0.85
CA GLN A 198 19.90 -9.36 0.06
C GLN A 198 21.31 -9.89 -0.26
N ARG A 199 22.28 -8.99 -0.51
CA ARG A 199 23.70 -9.37 -0.64
C ARG A 199 24.28 -9.91 0.66
N HIS A 200 23.98 -9.31 1.82
CA HIS A 200 24.44 -9.83 3.11
C HIS A 200 23.79 -11.17 3.48
N SER A 201 22.51 -11.37 3.16
CA SER A 201 21.83 -12.65 3.38
C SER A 201 22.34 -13.78 2.47
N ALA A 202 22.73 -13.47 1.23
CA ALA A 202 23.37 -14.43 0.32
C ALA A 202 24.79 -14.79 0.78
N ALA A 203 25.57 -13.80 1.25
CA ALA A 203 26.90 -14.01 1.80
C ALA A 203 26.88 -14.87 3.08
N GLY A 204 25.88 -14.67 3.96
CA GLY A 204 25.70 -15.48 5.18
C GLY A 204 25.36 -16.95 4.90
N ARG A 205 24.59 -17.24 3.85
CA ARG A 205 24.31 -18.62 3.43
C ARG A 205 25.53 -19.32 2.82
N GLN A 206 26.34 -18.58 2.05
CA GLN A 206 27.56 -19.12 1.45
C GLN A 206 28.63 -19.42 2.51
N TRP A 207 28.72 -18.61 3.57
CA TRP A 207 29.60 -18.86 4.71
C TRP A 207 29.19 -20.10 5.52
N ARG A 208 27.89 -20.29 5.76
CA ARG A 208 27.36 -21.50 6.45
C ARG A 208 27.65 -22.79 5.69
N SER A 209 27.59 -22.77 4.35
CA SER A 209 27.90 -23.95 3.52
C SER A 209 29.39 -24.33 3.48
N ARG A 210 30.29 -23.36 3.68
CA ARG A 210 31.75 -23.61 3.75
C ARG A 210 32.22 -24.05 5.14
N GLY A 211 31.47 -23.74 6.20
CA GLY A 211 31.76 -24.18 7.57
C GLY A 211 31.42 -25.65 7.84
N THR A 212 30.55 -26.27 7.03
CA THR A 212 30.13 -27.68 7.23
C THR A 212 30.96 -28.70 6.45
N GLN A 213 31.86 -28.26 5.54
CA GLN A 213 32.81 -29.13 4.84
C GLN A 213 34.20 -29.15 5.50
N ARG A 214 34.38 -28.48 6.65
CA ARG A 214 35.64 -28.42 7.40
C ARG A 214 35.51 -28.92 8.86
N ALA A 215 34.48 -29.73 9.14
CA ALA A 215 34.35 -30.48 10.38
C ALA A 215 34.34 -31.97 10.07
#